data_AF-A0AAD9TRV3-F1
#
_entry.id   AF-A0AAD9TRV3-F1
#
_cell.length_a   1.000
_cell.length_b   1.000
_cell.length_c   1.000
_cell.angle_alpha   90.00
_cell.angle_beta   90.00
_cell.angle_gamma   90.00
#
_symmetry.space_group_name_H-M   'P 1'
#
loop_
_entity.id
_entity.type
_entity.pdbx_description
1 polymer ?
#
loop_
_entity_poly.entity_id
_entity_poly.type
_entity_poly.pdbx_seq_one_letter_code
_entity_poly.pdbx_strand_id
1 'polypeptide(L)'
;MEPMLAEGLHKKPLKDIVAKVVQLKFNCVRLTWATYMFTRFSENIVSQTFDILNLAQAKQGIAQNNPALLNMTHVQAFEAVVDELGRQGLMVVLDSHVSSPKWCCSDGDGNGFFGDADFDLSEWQLGLFIVAMHFRSKSQVVGISIRNEMRGRCQTEAKLRKIGTRLNYAIDLSFLKNQGLGTNLDDKLVFESHWYSWSVQAGTCFDNTKVVYDHYLFLQDEVDEQFPLFLSEFGYDQRVIASSDSFINCFLSAAYKYEFSWSLWALQGSYYRRDSQIRL
;
A
#
# COMPACT_ATOMS: atom_id res chain seq x y z
N MET A 1 -2.94 -10.63 -3.73
CA MET A 1 -2.70 -10.89 -2.30
C MET A 1 -3.35 -12.18 -1.76
N GLU A 2 -3.98 -13.02 -2.59
CA GLU A 2 -4.58 -14.30 -2.14
C GLU A 2 -3.64 -15.20 -1.32
N PRO A 3 -2.34 -15.33 -1.67
CA PRO A 3 -1.43 -16.18 -0.90
C PRO A 3 -1.03 -15.62 0.46
N MET A 4 -1.36 -14.35 0.77
CA MET A 4 -1.11 -13.68 2.04
C MET A 4 0.36 -13.73 2.52
N LEU A 5 1.29 -13.83 1.57
CA LEU A 5 2.73 -13.83 1.80
C LEU A 5 3.39 -12.78 0.90
N ALA A 6 4.44 -12.12 1.40
CA ALA A 6 5.19 -11.16 0.60
C ALA A 6 5.76 -11.81 -0.68
N GLU A 7 5.67 -11.06 -1.77
CA GLU A 7 6.08 -11.52 -3.10
C GLU A 7 7.60 -11.72 -3.18
N GLY A 8 8.04 -12.62 -4.07
CA GLY A 8 9.47 -12.86 -4.31
C GLY A 8 10.17 -13.82 -3.33
N LEU A 9 9.56 -14.19 -2.20
CA LEU A 9 10.15 -15.12 -1.22
C LEU A 9 10.34 -16.56 -1.74
N HIS A 10 9.70 -16.92 -2.84
CA HIS A 10 9.99 -18.16 -3.56
C HIS A 10 11.22 -18.06 -4.48
N LYS A 11 11.71 -16.85 -4.79
CA LYS A 11 12.83 -16.61 -5.71
C LYS A 11 14.13 -16.33 -4.98
N LYS A 12 14.09 -15.73 -3.80
CA LYS A 12 15.27 -15.31 -3.04
C LYS A 12 15.04 -15.41 -1.52
N PRO A 13 16.11 -15.62 -0.72
CA PRO A 13 16.03 -15.51 0.73
C PRO A 13 15.53 -14.12 1.15
N LEU A 14 14.68 -14.06 2.18
CA LEU A 14 14.11 -12.81 2.71
C LEU A 14 15.19 -11.79 3.04
N LYS A 15 16.27 -12.24 3.70
CA LYS A 15 17.44 -11.42 4.04
C LYS A 15 18.08 -10.77 2.82
N ASP A 16 18.17 -11.49 1.71
CA ASP A 16 18.81 -11.00 0.49
C ASP A 16 17.92 -9.98 -0.23
N ILE A 17 16.61 -10.19 -0.22
CA ILE A 17 15.63 -9.22 -0.74
C ILE A 17 15.74 -7.92 0.04
N VAL A 18 15.71 -7.99 1.37
CA VAL A 18 15.82 -6.80 2.24
C VAL A 18 17.18 -6.11 2.08
N ALA A 19 18.28 -6.87 1.99
CA ALA A 19 19.61 -6.32 1.74
C ALA A 19 19.68 -5.59 0.40
N LYS A 20 18.95 -6.08 -0.62
CA LYS A 20 18.86 -5.40 -1.91
C LYS A 20 18.13 -4.06 -1.82
N VAL A 21 17.06 -3.98 -1.03
CA VAL A 21 16.33 -2.71 -0.77
C VAL A 21 17.26 -1.68 -0.14
N VAL A 22 18.03 -2.07 0.88
CA VAL A 22 19.03 -1.20 1.51
C VAL A 22 20.14 -0.80 0.54
N GLN A 23 20.63 -1.73 -0.29
CA GLN A 23 21.65 -1.45 -1.30
C GLN A 23 21.16 -0.38 -2.31
N LEU A 24 19.88 -0.43 -2.67
CA LEU A 24 19.21 0.55 -3.55
C LEU A 24 18.90 1.88 -2.84
N LYS A 25 19.32 2.04 -1.58
CA LYS A 25 19.19 3.28 -0.78
C LYS A 25 17.77 3.65 -0.37
N PHE A 26 16.82 2.73 -0.49
CA PHE A 26 15.54 2.87 0.21
C PHE A 26 15.75 2.73 1.71
N ASN A 27 14.98 3.49 2.49
CA ASN A 27 15.01 3.49 3.95
C ASN A 27 13.66 3.10 4.58
N CYS A 28 12.63 2.84 3.76
CA CYS A 28 11.28 2.53 4.19
C CYS A 28 10.63 1.53 3.23
N VAL A 29 9.76 0.67 3.75
CA VAL A 29 8.91 -0.23 2.98
C VAL A 29 7.46 -0.07 3.41
N ARG A 30 6.58 0.25 2.46
CA ARG A 30 5.12 0.15 2.64
C ARG A 30 4.71 -1.31 2.42
N LEU A 31 4.37 -2.00 3.50
CA LEU A 31 4.08 -3.43 3.50
C LEU A 31 2.58 -3.69 3.60
N THR A 32 2.01 -4.18 2.49
CA THR A 32 0.57 -4.41 2.33
C THR A 32 0.09 -5.66 3.05
N TRP A 33 -1.06 -5.59 3.73
CA TRP A 33 -1.75 -6.72 4.33
C TRP A 33 -3.26 -6.69 4.02
N ALA A 34 -3.92 -7.84 4.18
CA ALA A 34 -5.37 -7.97 4.02
C ALA A 34 -6.05 -8.09 5.39
N THR A 35 -7.18 -7.42 5.62
CA THR A 35 -7.91 -7.48 6.91
C THR A 35 -8.11 -8.91 7.40
N TYR A 36 -8.59 -9.79 6.52
CA TYR A 36 -8.88 -11.17 6.86
C TYR A 36 -7.64 -11.99 7.24
N MET A 37 -6.43 -11.57 6.87
CA MET A 37 -5.19 -12.22 7.33
C MET A 37 -5.12 -12.24 8.86
N PHE A 38 -5.54 -11.15 9.52
CA PHE A 38 -5.50 -11.02 10.98
C PHE A 38 -6.83 -11.39 11.65
N THR A 39 -7.98 -11.19 10.98
CA THR A 39 -9.29 -11.41 11.62
C THR A 39 -9.89 -12.79 11.39
N ARG A 40 -9.61 -13.44 10.25
CA ARG A 40 -10.24 -14.72 9.86
C ARG A 40 -9.25 -15.85 9.60
N PHE A 41 -8.03 -15.51 9.19
CA PHE A 41 -7.02 -16.46 8.73
C PHE A 41 -5.74 -16.43 9.57
N SER A 42 -5.81 -15.91 10.81
CA SER A 42 -4.63 -15.73 11.68
C SER A 42 -3.89 -17.04 11.97
N GLU A 43 -4.64 -18.14 12.06
CA GLU A 43 -4.12 -19.49 12.35
C GLU A 43 -3.81 -20.30 11.08
N ASN A 44 -4.12 -19.77 9.89
CA ASN A 44 -3.87 -20.50 8.66
C ASN A 44 -2.37 -20.57 8.38
N ILE A 45 -1.89 -21.77 8.09
CA ILE A 45 -0.49 -22.03 7.79
C ILE A 45 -0.19 -21.74 6.32
N VAL A 46 0.93 -21.06 6.06
CA VAL A 46 1.37 -20.67 4.71
C VAL A 46 1.35 -21.86 3.75
N SER A 47 1.95 -23.00 4.13
CA SER A 47 2.00 -24.19 3.27
C SER A 47 0.63 -24.72 2.85
N GLN A 48 -0.37 -24.64 3.74
CA GLN A 48 -1.74 -25.11 3.46
C GLN A 48 -2.44 -24.17 2.49
N THR A 49 -2.29 -22.84 2.67
CA THR A 49 -2.83 -21.86 1.72
C THR A 49 -2.21 -22.02 0.34
N PHE A 50 -0.91 -22.27 0.26
CA PHE A 50 -0.24 -22.51 -1.02
C PHE A 50 -0.72 -23.80 -1.71
N ASP A 51 -1.06 -24.86 -0.95
CA ASP A 51 -1.66 -26.08 -1.50
C ASP A 51 -3.07 -25.80 -2.04
N ILE A 52 -3.92 -25.12 -1.27
CA ILE A 52 -5.30 -24.76 -1.67
C ILE A 52 -5.29 -23.92 -2.96
N LEU A 53 -4.31 -23.02 -3.10
CA LEU A 53 -4.16 -22.15 -4.27
C LEU A 53 -3.44 -22.81 -5.45
N ASN A 54 -3.06 -24.09 -5.35
CA ASN A 54 -2.31 -24.83 -6.37
C ASN A 54 -0.96 -24.17 -6.75
N LEU A 55 -0.27 -23.58 -5.77
CA LEU A 55 1.00 -22.86 -5.95
C LEU A 55 2.23 -23.74 -5.72
N ALA A 56 2.23 -24.97 -6.26
CA ALA A 56 3.26 -25.97 -5.98
C ALA A 56 4.69 -25.50 -6.30
N GLN A 57 4.89 -24.86 -7.45
CA GLN A 57 6.22 -24.35 -7.85
C GLN A 57 6.69 -23.20 -6.95
N ALA A 58 5.79 -22.30 -6.55
CA ALA A 58 6.15 -21.25 -5.58
C ALA A 58 6.48 -21.84 -4.21
N LYS A 59 5.68 -22.81 -3.74
CA LYS A 59 5.91 -23.52 -2.48
C LYS A 59 7.27 -24.21 -2.47
N GLN A 60 7.66 -24.85 -3.57
CA GLN A 60 9.00 -25.43 -3.73
C GLN A 60 10.10 -24.35 -3.65
N GLY A 61 9.90 -23.21 -4.32
CA GLY A 61 10.83 -22.09 -4.23
C GLY A 61 10.97 -21.53 -2.81
N ILE A 62 9.87 -21.46 -2.05
CA ILE A 62 9.90 -21.07 -0.63
C ILE A 62 10.65 -22.13 0.19
N ALA A 63 10.43 -23.42 -0.06
CA ALA A 63 11.16 -24.48 0.63
C ALA A 63 12.68 -24.38 0.41
N GLN A 64 13.12 -23.92 -0.76
CA GLN A 64 14.54 -23.73 -1.07
C GLN A 64 15.12 -22.47 -0.44
N ASN A 65 14.39 -21.35 -0.49
CA ASN A 65 14.94 -20.04 -0.13
C ASN A 65 14.61 -19.61 1.31
N ASN A 66 13.45 -20.01 1.84
CA ASN A 66 12.88 -19.58 3.11
C ASN A 66 12.07 -20.71 3.78
N PRO A 67 12.64 -21.90 4.02
CA PRO A 67 11.89 -23.11 4.41
C PRO A 67 11.03 -22.94 5.67
N ALA A 68 11.50 -22.15 6.64
CA ALA A 68 10.78 -21.93 7.90
C ALA A 68 9.40 -21.30 7.69
N LEU A 69 9.22 -20.46 6.65
CA LEU A 69 7.96 -19.76 6.39
C LEU A 69 6.81 -20.73 6.08
N LEU A 70 7.10 -21.93 5.55
CA LEU A 70 6.06 -22.91 5.20
C LEU A 70 5.32 -23.46 6.42
N ASN A 71 5.94 -23.42 7.60
CA ASN A 71 5.36 -23.92 8.84
C ASN A 71 4.81 -22.79 9.74
N MET A 72 4.91 -21.54 9.28
CA MET A 72 4.38 -20.37 9.99
C MET A 72 2.92 -20.14 9.64
N THR A 73 2.19 -19.50 10.55
CA THR A 73 0.94 -18.84 10.19
C THR A 73 1.21 -17.63 9.29
N HIS A 74 0.21 -17.12 8.58
CA HIS A 74 0.38 -15.89 7.78
C HIS A 74 0.79 -14.68 8.62
N VAL A 75 0.26 -14.57 9.84
CA VAL A 75 0.64 -13.50 10.78
C VAL A 75 2.12 -13.60 11.17
N GLN A 76 2.59 -14.81 11.51
CA GLN A 76 4.00 -15.06 11.84
C GLN A 76 4.92 -14.79 10.64
N ALA A 77 4.52 -15.20 9.43
CA ALA A 77 5.29 -14.96 8.22
C ALA A 77 5.36 -13.46 7.88
N PHE A 78 4.27 -12.72 8.07
CA PHE A 78 4.24 -11.27 7.91
C PHE A 78 5.13 -10.57 8.94
N GLU A 79 5.07 -10.99 10.21
CA GLU A 79 5.97 -10.48 11.27
C GLU A 79 7.44 -10.76 10.96
N ALA A 80 7.77 -11.95 10.43
CA ALA A 80 9.14 -12.27 10.04
C ALA A 80 9.70 -11.31 8.97
N VAL A 81 8.84 -10.85 8.05
CA VAL A 81 9.21 -9.80 7.06
C VAL A 81 9.46 -8.47 7.76
N VAL A 82 8.55 -8.04 8.66
CA VAL A 82 8.69 -6.79 9.44
C VAL A 82 9.96 -6.80 10.30
N ASP A 83 10.30 -7.94 10.89
CA ASP A 83 11.50 -8.11 11.70
C ASP A 83 12.77 -8.04 10.87
N GLU A 84 12.81 -8.70 9.72
CA GLU A 84 13.98 -8.63 8.86
C GLU A 84 14.21 -7.23 8.27
N LEU A 85 13.13 -6.52 7.90
CA LEU A 85 13.19 -5.12 7.50
C LEU A 85 13.84 -4.25 8.59
N GLY A 86 13.33 -4.36 9.83
CA GLY A 86 13.88 -3.63 10.98
C GLY A 86 15.32 -4.01 11.31
N ARG A 87 15.68 -5.30 11.23
CA ARG A 87 17.04 -5.81 11.48
C ARG A 87 18.08 -5.20 10.53
N GLN A 88 17.67 -4.78 9.34
CA GLN A 88 18.54 -4.11 8.37
C GLN A 88 18.35 -2.58 8.33
N GLY A 89 17.64 -2.02 9.31
CA GLY A 89 17.51 -0.58 9.50
C GLY A 89 16.47 0.10 8.60
N LEU A 90 15.53 -0.66 8.03
CA LEU A 90 14.42 -0.09 7.27
C LEU A 90 13.23 0.22 8.19
N MET A 91 12.57 1.35 7.93
CA MET A 91 11.26 1.66 8.47
C MET A 91 10.17 0.88 7.73
N VAL A 92 9.03 0.68 8.38
CA VAL A 92 7.88 -0.03 7.83
C VAL A 92 6.61 0.79 8.05
N VAL A 93 5.87 1.02 6.97
CA VAL A 93 4.49 1.50 7.02
C VAL A 93 3.58 0.32 6.70
N LEU A 94 2.68 -0.04 7.62
CA LEU A 94 1.77 -1.17 7.43
C LEU A 94 0.52 -0.71 6.70
N ASP A 95 0.23 -1.28 5.53
CA ASP A 95 -0.87 -0.83 4.68
C ASP A 95 -2.04 -1.80 4.66
N SER A 96 -3.21 -1.37 5.18
CA SER A 96 -4.47 -2.11 5.09
C SER A 96 -5.00 -2.05 3.65
N HIS A 97 -4.50 -2.97 2.81
CA HIS A 97 -4.62 -2.84 1.37
C HIS A 97 -5.96 -3.33 0.82
N VAL A 98 -6.46 -4.44 1.33
CA VAL A 98 -7.77 -5.03 0.99
C VAL A 98 -8.36 -5.69 2.23
N SER A 99 -9.65 -6.01 2.21
CA SER A 99 -10.26 -6.75 3.31
C SER A 99 -10.14 -8.25 3.06
N SER A 100 -10.75 -8.71 1.96
CA SER A 100 -10.61 -10.08 1.47
C SER A 100 -9.35 -10.18 0.61
N PRO A 101 -8.45 -11.14 0.86
CA PRO A 101 -7.21 -11.27 0.13
C PRO A 101 -7.50 -11.70 -1.32
N LYS A 102 -7.31 -10.77 -2.27
CA LYS A 102 -7.56 -11.00 -3.70
C LYS A 102 -6.65 -10.16 -4.59
N TRP A 103 -6.90 -10.18 -5.90
CA TRP A 103 -6.41 -9.15 -6.81
C TRP A 103 -7.41 -7.99 -6.87
N CYS A 104 -6.90 -6.77 -6.70
CA CYS A 104 -7.64 -5.52 -6.74
C CYS A 104 -7.14 -4.71 -7.97
N CYS A 105 -7.58 -3.50 -8.29
CA CYS A 105 -8.33 -2.56 -7.47
C CYS A 105 -9.50 -1.98 -8.28
N SER A 106 -10.38 -2.84 -8.83
CA SER A 106 -11.50 -2.34 -9.65
C SER A 106 -12.63 -1.74 -8.80
N ASP A 107 -13.47 -0.90 -9.41
CA ASP A 107 -14.69 -0.35 -8.79
C ASP A 107 -15.68 -1.40 -8.26
N GLY A 108 -15.54 -2.67 -8.67
CA GLY A 108 -16.43 -3.78 -8.33
C GLY A 108 -15.74 -4.95 -7.66
N ASP A 109 -14.53 -4.76 -7.13
CA ASP A 109 -13.78 -5.84 -6.46
C ASP A 109 -14.32 -6.21 -5.06
N GLY A 110 -15.33 -5.49 -4.57
CA GLY A 110 -15.95 -5.71 -3.26
C GLY A 110 -15.12 -5.23 -2.05
N ASN A 111 -14.04 -4.48 -2.29
CA ASN A 111 -13.12 -3.98 -1.27
C ASN A 111 -12.96 -2.44 -1.34
N GLY A 112 -13.67 -1.73 -2.21
CA GLY A 112 -13.41 -0.32 -2.47
C GLY A 112 -13.90 0.64 -1.38
N PHE A 113 -15.03 0.36 -0.73
CA PHE A 113 -15.67 1.30 0.19
C PHE A 113 -16.60 0.65 1.23
N PHE A 114 -17.00 1.43 2.23
CA PHE A 114 -17.94 0.99 3.26
C PHE A 114 -19.27 0.52 2.64
N GLY A 115 -19.63 -0.72 2.93
CA GLY A 115 -20.84 -1.38 2.43
C GLY A 115 -20.61 -2.23 1.18
N ASP A 116 -19.38 -2.32 0.67
CA ASP A 116 -19.02 -3.38 -0.26
C ASP A 116 -19.05 -4.76 0.43
N ALA A 117 -19.25 -5.81 -0.36
CA ALA A 117 -19.48 -7.17 0.13
C ALA A 117 -18.36 -7.73 1.03
N ASP A 118 -17.11 -7.33 0.79
CA ASP A 118 -15.98 -7.76 1.62
C ASP A 118 -15.47 -6.66 2.57
N PHE A 119 -16.09 -5.48 2.58
CA PHE A 119 -15.67 -4.37 3.43
C PHE A 119 -16.70 -4.10 4.53
N ASP A 120 -16.64 -4.93 5.57
CA ASP A 120 -17.29 -4.66 6.86
C ASP A 120 -16.48 -3.65 7.69
N LEU A 121 -17.15 -2.58 8.15
CA LEU A 121 -16.51 -1.50 8.90
C LEU A 121 -15.98 -1.96 10.26
N SER A 122 -16.75 -2.80 10.97
CA SER A 122 -16.39 -3.24 12.33
C SER A 122 -15.22 -4.20 12.29
N GLU A 123 -15.20 -5.12 11.32
CA GLU A 123 -14.10 -6.05 11.12
C GLU A 123 -12.83 -5.35 10.64
N TRP A 124 -12.94 -4.33 9.78
CA TRP A 124 -11.79 -3.52 9.40
C TRP A 124 -11.21 -2.76 10.61
N GLN A 125 -12.05 -2.15 11.45
CA GLN A 125 -11.61 -1.52 12.69
C GLN A 125 -10.94 -2.53 13.64
N LEU A 126 -11.50 -3.73 13.77
CA LEU A 126 -10.91 -4.82 14.55
C LEU A 126 -9.55 -5.23 13.98
N GLY A 127 -9.42 -5.37 12.66
CA GLY A 127 -8.16 -5.69 12.00
C GLY A 127 -7.09 -4.63 12.26
N LEU A 128 -7.43 -3.34 12.13
CA LEU A 128 -6.53 -2.23 12.45
C LEU A 128 -6.09 -2.29 13.93
N PHE A 129 -7.02 -2.53 14.85
CA PHE A 129 -6.71 -2.67 16.26
C PHE A 129 -5.75 -3.84 16.55
N ILE A 130 -6.02 -5.02 15.98
CA ILE A 130 -5.17 -6.21 16.12
C ILE A 130 -3.76 -5.90 15.61
N VAL A 131 -3.63 -5.35 14.40
CA VAL A 131 -2.34 -5.02 13.79
C VAL A 131 -1.58 -3.99 14.63
N ALA A 132 -2.26 -2.90 15.05
CA ALA A 132 -1.64 -1.87 15.88
C ALA A 132 -1.12 -2.43 17.21
N MET A 133 -1.88 -3.32 17.85
CA MET A 133 -1.47 -3.96 19.11
C MET A 133 -0.34 -4.97 18.90
N HIS A 134 -0.41 -5.78 17.84
CA HIS A 134 0.58 -6.81 17.52
C HIS A 134 1.97 -6.20 17.26
N PHE A 135 2.02 -5.08 16.54
CA PHE A 135 3.29 -4.43 16.15
C PHE A 135 3.72 -3.29 17.06
N ARG A 136 2.99 -3.01 18.16
CA ARG A 136 3.23 -1.84 19.04
C ARG A 136 4.67 -1.72 19.58
N SER A 137 5.34 -2.84 19.83
CA SER A 137 6.71 -2.86 20.38
C SER A 137 7.80 -2.83 19.31
N LYS A 138 7.44 -2.92 18.03
CA LYS A 138 8.39 -2.96 16.90
C LYS A 138 8.69 -1.54 16.46
N SER A 139 9.78 -0.96 16.97
CA SER A 139 10.15 0.45 16.72
C SER A 139 10.34 0.81 15.25
N GLN A 140 10.61 -0.18 14.39
CA GLN A 140 10.71 0.01 12.95
C GLN A 140 9.35 0.26 12.26
N VAL A 141 8.23 -0.09 12.91
CA VAL A 141 6.88 0.19 12.39
C VAL A 141 6.52 1.63 12.75
N VAL A 142 6.56 2.50 11.75
CA VAL A 142 6.44 3.97 11.94
C VAL A 142 5.04 4.51 11.64
N GLY A 143 4.17 3.71 11.04
CA GLY A 143 2.80 4.11 10.71
C GLY A 143 1.94 2.97 10.19
N ILE A 144 0.63 3.25 10.13
CA ILE A 144 -0.36 2.34 9.55
C ILE A 144 -1.19 3.13 8.52
N SER A 145 -1.10 2.78 7.24
CA SER A 145 -2.02 3.27 6.21
C SER A 145 -3.38 2.59 6.42
N ILE A 146 -4.38 3.37 6.81
CA ILE A 146 -5.62 2.81 7.36
C ILE A 146 -6.49 2.11 6.32
N ARG A 147 -6.44 2.54 5.05
CA ARG A 147 -7.11 1.85 3.93
C ARG A 147 -6.52 2.30 2.60
N ASN A 148 -6.16 1.33 1.76
CA ASN A 148 -5.73 1.60 0.39
C ASN A 148 -6.89 2.02 -0.54
N GLU A 149 -6.69 3.12 -1.27
CA GLU A 149 -7.47 3.54 -2.43
C GLU A 149 -9.00 3.45 -2.27
N MET A 150 -9.59 4.08 -1.26
CA MET A 150 -11.05 4.14 -1.14
C MET A 150 -11.70 4.62 -2.45
N ARG A 151 -12.62 3.82 -2.99
CA ARG A 151 -13.12 3.93 -4.38
C ARG A 151 -14.45 3.21 -4.60
N GLY A 152 -14.96 3.21 -5.83
CA GLY A 152 -16.11 2.38 -6.20
C GLY A 152 -17.48 3.04 -5.99
N ARG A 153 -18.53 2.24 -6.25
CA ARG A 153 -19.92 2.70 -6.42
C ARG A 153 -20.67 2.92 -5.11
N CYS A 154 -20.22 2.31 -4.01
CA CYS A 154 -20.85 2.42 -2.71
C CYS A 154 -20.62 3.78 -2.00
N GLN A 155 -19.85 4.66 -2.64
CA GLN A 155 -19.67 6.07 -2.29
C GLN A 155 -20.93 6.89 -2.60
N THR A 156 -21.96 6.77 -1.78
CA THR A 156 -23.21 7.52 -1.95
C THR A 156 -23.10 8.94 -1.39
N GLU A 157 -23.85 9.90 -1.95
CA GLU A 157 -23.86 11.30 -1.49
C GLU A 157 -24.10 11.45 0.02
N ALA A 158 -24.96 10.61 0.61
CA ALA A 158 -25.22 10.61 2.06
C ALA A 158 -23.98 10.22 2.90
N LYS A 159 -23.15 9.31 2.39
CA LYS A 159 -21.89 8.90 3.03
C LYS A 159 -20.76 9.91 2.75
N LEU A 160 -20.77 10.52 1.58
CA LEU A 160 -19.81 11.55 1.17
C LEU A 160 -20.07 12.92 1.80
N ARG A 161 -21.29 13.21 2.28
CA ARG A 161 -21.64 14.46 2.97
C ARG A 161 -20.75 14.83 4.16
N LYS A 162 -20.05 13.86 4.76
CA LYS A 162 -19.06 14.10 5.83
C LYS A 162 -17.65 14.42 5.32
N ILE A 163 -17.28 13.92 4.13
CA ILE A 163 -15.96 14.04 3.51
C ILE A 163 -15.94 15.18 2.47
N GLY A 164 -17.10 15.60 1.96
CA GLY A 164 -17.24 16.73 1.04
C GLY A 164 -16.90 16.43 -0.43
N THR A 165 -16.29 15.28 -0.75
CA THR A 165 -16.00 14.85 -2.13
C THR A 165 -16.03 13.32 -2.27
N ARG A 166 -16.09 12.83 -3.51
CA ARG A 166 -15.91 11.41 -3.83
C ARG A 166 -14.42 11.07 -3.73
N LEU A 167 -14.09 10.03 -2.98
CA LEU A 167 -12.73 9.50 -2.94
C LEU A 167 -12.43 8.73 -4.22
N ASN A 168 -11.25 8.98 -4.76
CA ASN A 168 -10.86 8.51 -6.08
C ASN A 168 -9.47 7.89 -6.00
N TYR A 169 -9.36 6.66 -5.48
CA TYR A 169 -8.11 5.91 -5.51
C TYR A 169 -6.94 6.67 -4.86
N ALA A 170 -7.22 7.41 -3.79
CA ALA A 170 -6.25 8.27 -3.10
C ALA A 170 -5.60 9.38 -3.98
N ILE A 171 -6.20 9.78 -5.11
CA ILE A 171 -5.64 10.83 -5.99
C ILE A 171 -6.26 12.23 -5.77
N ASP A 172 -7.21 12.37 -4.85
CA ASP A 172 -7.93 13.61 -4.60
C ASP A 172 -8.18 13.83 -3.10
N LEU A 173 -7.51 14.84 -2.54
CA LEU A 173 -7.70 15.36 -1.19
C LEU A 173 -8.16 16.82 -1.19
N SER A 174 -8.68 17.31 -2.32
CA SER A 174 -9.05 18.72 -2.51
C SER A 174 -10.13 19.20 -1.55
N PHE A 175 -10.92 18.29 -0.95
CA PHE A 175 -11.88 18.61 0.09
C PHE A 175 -11.23 19.26 1.32
N LEU A 176 -9.95 18.95 1.61
CA LEU A 176 -9.21 19.53 2.72
C LEU A 176 -8.99 21.04 2.58
N LYS A 177 -9.10 21.60 1.36
CA LYS A 177 -9.06 23.06 1.13
C LYS A 177 -10.19 23.80 1.83
N ASN A 178 -11.33 23.13 2.02
CA ASN A 178 -12.54 23.75 2.55
C ASN A 178 -12.97 23.16 3.90
N GLN A 179 -12.46 21.98 4.26
CA GLN A 179 -12.90 21.25 5.43
C GLN A 179 -11.76 20.40 6.00
N GLY A 180 -11.25 20.79 7.18
CA GLY A 180 -10.38 19.92 7.98
C GLY A 180 -11.11 18.68 8.50
N LEU A 181 -10.37 17.64 8.87
CA LEU A 181 -10.96 16.38 9.34
C LEU A 181 -11.66 16.48 10.70
N GLY A 182 -11.45 17.58 11.44
CA GLY A 182 -12.06 17.80 12.77
C GLY A 182 -11.58 16.79 13.82
N THR A 183 -10.36 16.26 13.66
CA THR A 183 -9.74 15.29 14.57
C THR A 183 -8.79 15.98 15.55
N ASN A 184 -8.53 15.36 16.71
CA ASN A 184 -7.47 15.78 17.63
C ASN A 184 -6.23 14.88 17.47
N LEU A 185 -5.81 14.66 16.22
CA LEU A 185 -4.73 13.74 15.84
C LEU A 185 -3.58 14.48 15.15
N ASP A 186 -3.48 15.78 15.37
CA ASP A 186 -2.66 16.67 14.54
C ASP A 186 -1.17 16.28 14.58
N ASP A 187 -0.67 15.77 15.72
CA ASP A 187 0.71 15.26 15.86
C ASP A 187 0.91 13.79 15.42
N LYS A 188 -0.12 13.15 14.85
CA LYS A 188 -0.13 11.72 14.49
C LYS A 188 -0.65 11.44 13.09
N LEU A 189 -1.10 12.47 12.37
CA LEU A 189 -1.74 12.34 11.07
C LEU A 189 -0.74 12.63 9.95
N VAL A 190 -0.70 11.74 8.97
CA VAL A 190 -0.02 11.93 7.69
C VAL A 190 -1.06 11.69 6.60
N PHE A 191 -1.18 12.60 5.65
CA PHE A 191 -2.02 12.39 4.48
C PHE A 191 -1.29 11.51 3.47
N GLU A 192 -2.03 10.60 2.84
CA GLU A 192 -1.52 9.72 1.80
C GLU A 192 -2.19 10.00 0.46
N SER A 193 -1.40 10.05 -0.60
CA SER A 193 -1.90 10.17 -1.96
C SER A 193 -1.12 9.32 -2.96
N HIS A 194 -1.76 9.01 -4.09
CA HIS A 194 -1.18 8.18 -5.15
C HIS A 194 -0.94 9.00 -6.42
N TRP A 195 0.15 8.70 -7.15
CA TRP A 195 0.44 9.31 -8.43
C TRP A 195 1.02 8.31 -9.44
N TYR A 196 0.21 7.94 -10.42
CA TYR A 196 0.64 7.04 -11.50
C TYR A 196 0.74 7.78 -12.82
N SER A 197 1.56 7.26 -13.75
CA SER A 197 1.71 7.83 -15.09
C SER A 197 0.42 7.86 -15.91
N TRP A 198 -0.59 7.09 -15.50
CA TRP A 198 -1.91 7.07 -16.12
C TRP A 198 -3.00 7.77 -15.28
N SER A 199 -2.74 8.13 -14.02
CA SER A 199 -3.77 8.71 -13.14
C SER A 199 -4.05 10.17 -13.46
N VAL A 200 -3.07 10.88 -14.02
CA VAL A 200 -3.20 12.26 -14.49
C VAL A 200 -2.65 12.32 -15.91
N GLN A 201 -3.50 12.70 -16.87
CA GLN A 201 -3.16 12.82 -18.28
C GLN A 201 -3.41 14.25 -18.76
N ALA A 202 -2.64 15.20 -18.22
CA ALA A 202 -2.63 16.56 -18.72
C ALA A 202 -1.52 16.77 -19.76
N GLY A 203 -1.65 17.76 -20.63
CA GLY A 203 -0.82 17.91 -21.83
C GLY A 203 0.69 18.02 -21.55
N THR A 204 1.09 18.87 -20.61
CA THR A 204 2.49 19.10 -20.23
C THR A 204 2.80 18.66 -18.80
N CYS A 205 4.08 18.56 -18.42
CA CYS A 205 4.45 18.33 -17.02
C CYS A 205 3.91 19.45 -16.09
N PHE A 206 3.92 20.70 -16.55
CA PHE A 206 3.35 21.81 -15.79
C PHE A 206 1.86 21.58 -15.52
N ASP A 207 1.10 21.19 -16.54
CA ASP A 207 -0.34 20.93 -16.40
C ASP A 207 -0.60 19.72 -15.48
N ASN A 208 0.20 18.66 -15.60
CA ASN A 208 0.06 17.48 -14.73
C ASN A 208 0.35 17.85 -13.27
N THR A 209 1.44 18.56 -13.02
CA THR A 209 1.82 19.01 -11.68
C THR A 209 0.76 19.96 -11.12
N LYS A 210 0.14 20.79 -11.97
CA LYS A 210 -0.96 21.67 -11.55
C LYS A 210 -2.19 20.90 -11.09
N VAL A 211 -2.62 19.88 -11.84
CA VAL A 211 -3.75 19.03 -11.42
C VAL A 211 -3.45 18.34 -10.09
N VAL A 212 -2.25 17.78 -9.97
CA VAL A 212 -1.80 17.09 -8.76
C VAL A 212 -1.68 18.04 -7.57
N TYR A 213 -1.23 19.26 -7.82
CA TYR A 213 -1.23 20.33 -6.83
C TYR A 213 -2.63 20.68 -6.37
N ASP A 214 -3.56 20.85 -7.31
CA ASP A 214 -4.94 21.20 -7.00
C ASP A 214 -5.66 20.09 -6.21
N HIS A 215 -5.19 18.85 -6.31
CA HIS A 215 -5.72 17.70 -5.58
C HIS A 215 -5.09 17.46 -4.21
N TYR A 216 -3.76 17.62 -4.05
CA TYR A 216 -3.12 17.33 -2.76
C TYR A 216 -1.77 18.00 -2.50
N LEU A 217 -0.98 18.43 -3.50
CA LEU A 217 0.33 19.06 -3.18
C LEU A 217 0.21 20.44 -2.52
N PHE A 218 -0.97 21.07 -2.57
CA PHE A 218 -1.23 22.29 -1.79
C PHE A 218 -0.97 22.10 -0.28
N LEU A 219 -1.08 20.86 0.22
CA LEU A 219 -0.76 20.51 1.62
C LEU A 219 0.71 20.73 2.00
N GLN A 220 1.60 20.94 1.01
CA GLN A 220 3.03 21.20 1.22
C GLN A 220 3.43 22.66 0.92
N ASP A 221 2.52 23.52 0.42
CA ASP A 221 2.86 24.88 -0.03
C ASP A 221 2.61 25.95 1.05
N GLU A 222 1.66 25.72 1.97
CA GLU A 222 1.30 26.70 3.00
C GLU A 222 2.13 26.53 4.29
N VAL A 223 3.11 27.43 4.49
CA VAL A 223 4.12 27.38 5.56
C VAL A 223 3.54 27.27 6.97
N ASP A 224 2.34 27.84 7.21
CA ASP A 224 1.73 27.90 8.54
C ASP A 224 0.75 26.74 8.85
N GLU A 225 0.41 25.90 7.85
CA GLU A 225 -0.54 24.78 7.96
C GLU A 225 -0.06 23.52 7.22
N GLN A 226 1.26 23.29 7.11
CA GLN A 226 1.80 22.11 6.43
C GLN A 226 1.40 20.82 7.15
N PHE A 227 0.51 20.05 6.53
CA PHE A 227 0.23 18.69 6.95
C PHE A 227 1.20 17.73 6.27
N PRO A 228 1.86 16.80 6.98
CA PRO A 228 2.75 15.84 6.37
C PRO A 228 2.05 15.05 5.25
N LEU A 229 2.66 15.03 4.06
CA LEU A 229 2.18 14.29 2.90
C LEU A 229 3.14 13.16 2.53
N PHE A 230 2.60 11.96 2.41
CA PHE A 230 3.29 10.77 1.93
C PHE A 230 2.67 10.29 0.62
N LEU A 231 3.37 10.45 -0.49
CA LEU A 231 2.98 9.82 -1.77
C LEU A 231 3.27 8.32 -1.70
N SER A 232 2.34 7.58 -1.10
CA SER A 232 2.53 6.20 -0.67
C SER A 232 2.53 5.19 -1.80
N GLU A 233 2.06 5.58 -2.98
CA GLU A 233 2.27 4.89 -4.24
C GLU A 233 2.54 5.85 -5.39
N PHE A 234 3.65 5.64 -6.09
CA PHE A 234 3.83 6.15 -7.45
C PHE A 234 4.42 5.07 -8.35
N GLY A 235 4.09 5.12 -9.64
CA GLY A 235 4.57 4.09 -10.57
C GLY A 235 4.31 4.40 -12.03
N TYR A 236 5.04 3.69 -12.88
CA TYR A 236 5.00 3.79 -14.34
C TYR A 236 5.49 2.48 -14.97
N ASP A 237 5.21 2.27 -16.26
CA ASP A 237 5.67 1.08 -16.98
C ASP A 237 7.16 1.20 -17.36
N GLN A 238 8.04 0.65 -16.51
CA GLN A 238 9.48 0.65 -16.72
C GLN A 238 9.97 -0.08 -17.99
N ARG A 239 9.08 -0.72 -18.76
CA ARG A 239 9.41 -1.35 -20.05
C ARG A 239 9.26 -0.39 -21.24
N VAL A 240 8.51 0.71 -21.07
CA VAL A 240 8.22 1.68 -22.14
C VAL A 240 8.95 2.97 -21.84
N ILE A 241 10.04 3.25 -22.56
CA ILE A 241 10.98 4.34 -22.24
C ILE A 241 10.35 5.74 -22.42
N ALA A 242 9.78 6.03 -23.59
CA ALA A 242 9.40 7.41 -23.95
C ALA A 242 8.31 8.04 -23.07
N SER A 243 7.24 7.31 -22.74
CA SER A 243 6.17 7.82 -21.86
C SER A 243 6.56 7.80 -20.37
N SER A 244 7.52 6.97 -20.01
CA SER A 244 8.02 6.85 -18.64
C SER A 244 8.97 8.00 -18.30
N ASP A 245 9.81 8.42 -19.24
CA ASP A 245 10.75 9.53 -19.06
C ASP A 245 10.01 10.85 -18.80
N SER A 246 8.91 11.12 -19.50
CA SER A 246 8.15 12.36 -19.26
C SER A 246 7.49 12.38 -17.88
N PHE A 247 6.95 11.24 -17.43
CA PHE A 247 6.31 11.15 -16.11
C PHE A 247 7.33 11.24 -14.99
N ILE A 248 8.40 10.44 -15.03
CA ILE A 248 9.36 10.38 -13.92
C ILE A 248 10.10 11.70 -13.74
N ASN A 249 10.46 12.39 -14.83
CA ASN A 249 11.07 13.71 -14.74
C ASN A 249 10.11 14.72 -14.09
N CYS A 250 8.81 14.61 -14.38
CA CYS A 250 7.79 15.47 -13.78
C CYS A 250 7.62 15.19 -12.28
N PHE A 251 7.52 13.91 -11.92
CA PHE A 251 7.43 13.47 -10.54
C PHE A 251 8.65 13.93 -9.73
N LEU A 252 9.86 13.73 -10.24
CA LEU A 252 11.10 14.16 -9.58
C LEU A 252 11.19 15.68 -9.42
N SER A 253 10.73 16.44 -10.41
CA SER A 253 10.66 17.91 -10.31
C SER A 253 9.68 18.36 -9.22
N ALA A 254 8.52 17.70 -9.13
CA ALA A 254 7.54 17.97 -8.08
C ALA A 254 8.06 17.55 -6.69
N ALA A 255 8.70 16.39 -6.58
CA ALA A 255 9.31 15.91 -5.33
C ALA A 255 10.41 16.86 -4.84
N TYR A 256 11.22 17.39 -5.75
CA TYR A 256 12.23 18.41 -5.42
C TYR A 256 11.60 19.72 -4.96
N LYS A 257 10.48 20.15 -5.57
CA LYS A 257 9.83 21.42 -5.24
C LYS A 257 9.03 21.39 -3.93
N TYR A 258 8.27 20.32 -3.71
CA TYR A 258 7.29 20.22 -2.62
C TYR A 258 7.74 19.30 -1.48
N GLU A 259 8.91 18.69 -1.57
CA GLU A 259 9.61 17.96 -0.49
C GLU A 259 8.80 16.87 0.23
N PHE A 260 7.85 16.24 -0.44
CA PHE A 260 7.05 15.15 0.13
C PHE A 260 7.83 13.81 0.24
N SER A 261 7.44 12.97 1.19
CA SER A 261 7.91 11.58 1.27
C SER A 261 7.21 10.71 0.21
N TRP A 262 7.84 9.62 -0.25
CA TRP A 262 7.30 8.81 -1.34
C TRP A 262 7.64 7.32 -1.23
N SER A 263 6.84 6.48 -1.90
CA SER A 263 7.06 5.03 -2.02
C SER A 263 6.75 4.54 -3.43
N LEU A 264 7.72 3.84 -4.04
CA LEU A 264 7.61 3.31 -5.40
C LEU A 264 6.74 2.04 -5.42
N TRP A 265 5.70 2.03 -6.26
CA TRP A 265 4.94 0.84 -6.60
C TRP A 265 5.48 0.22 -7.92
N ALA A 266 6.14 -0.93 -7.89
CA ALA A 266 6.48 -1.69 -6.69
C ALA A 266 7.81 -2.45 -6.84
N LEU A 267 8.36 -2.89 -5.71
CA LEU A 267 9.57 -3.71 -5.67
C LEU A 267 9.34 -5.10 -6.31
N GLN A 268 8.15 -5.67 -6.13
CA GLN A 268 7.83 -6.98 -6.68
C GLN A 268 7.68 -6.93 -8.21
N GLY A 269 8.64 -7.51 -8.94
CA GLY A 269 8.58 -7.63 -10.40
C GLY A 269 7.63 -8.74 -10.91
N SER A 270 7.07 -9.55 -10.02
CA SER A 270 6.14 -10.65 -10.34
C SER A 270 5.23 -10.95 -9.15
N TYR A 271 4.13 -11.67 -9.38
CA TYR A 271 3.15 -12.03 -8.34
C TYR A 271 2.96 -13.54 -8.30
N TYR A 272 2.84 -14.17 -7.14
CA TYR A 272 2.41 -15.58 -7.07
C TYR A 272 1.12 -15.82 -7.88
N ARG A 273 0.17 -14.89 -7.73
CA ARG A 273 -1.14 -14.92 -8.40
C ARG A 273 -1.66 -13.50 -8.69
N ARG A 274 -2.15 -13.29 -9.91
CA ARG A 274 -2.74 -12.03 -10.39
C ARG A 274 -3.96 -12.34 -11.24
N ASP A 275 -5.08 -11.65 -11.01
CA ASP A 275 -6.36 -11.92 -11.68
C ASP A 275 -6.77 -13.39 -11.59
N SER A 276 -6.61 -14.00 -10.42
CA SER A 276 -6.87 -15.43 -10.17
C SER A 276 -6.01 -16.40 -10.99
N GLN A 277 -4.97 -15.93 -11.69
CA GLN A 277 -4.04 -16.73 -12.49
C GLN A 277 -2.63 -16.77 -11.86
N ILE A 278 -1.98 -17.93 -11.92
CA ILE A 278 -0.60 -18.12 -11.43
C ILE A 278 0.38 -17.33 -12.32
N ARG A 279 1.31 -16.57 -11.73
CA ARG A 279 2.27 -15.70 -12.46
C ARG A 279 3.72 -15.82 -11.94
N LEU A 280 4.35 -16.98 -12.12
CA LEU A 280 5.71 -17.26 -11.62
C LEU A 280 6.81 -16.63 -12.49
#